data_AF-A0A183ENX8-F1
#
_entry.id   AF-A0A183ENX8-F1
#
_cell.length_a   1.000
_cell.length_b   1.000
_cell.length_c   1.000
_cell.angle_alpha   90.00
_cell.angle_beta   90.00
_cell.angle_gamma   90.00
#
_symmetry.space_group_name_H-M   'P 1'
#
loop_
_entity.id
_entity.type
_entity.pdbx_description
1 polymer ?
#
loop_
_entity_poly.entity_id
_entity_poly.type
_entity_poly.pdbx_seq_one_letter_code
_entity_poly.pdbx_strand_id
1 'polypeptide(L)'
;MVSDGDAAWARVSVSRAAVMKKIIQATNSWDLQARRFINYRSFRPILRLIPMVDSPASQQWAIWALANLTTTDKTKYCPYVVHEGGVPLLEQVVNDSRSTKRMRELANIVLANISDWDSMTQ
;
A
#
# COMPACT_ATOMS: atom_id res chain seq x y z
N MET A 1 -10.55 6.70 -10.49
CA MET A 1 -10.24 5.64 -9.49
C MET A 1 -11.04 5.85 -8.22
N VAL A 2 -11.05 4.88 -7.29
CA VAL A 2 -11.75 5.02 -6.00
C VAL A 2 -11.13 6.10 -5.10
N SER A 3 -9.89 6.51 -5.41
CA SER A 3 -9.16 7.64 -4.85
C SER A 3 -9.62 9.03 -5.34
N ASP A 4 -10.46 9.13 -6.38
CA ASP A 4 -10.74 10.42 -7.03
C ASP A 4 -11.73 11.33 -6.28
N GLY A 5 -12.15 10.93 -5.06
CA GLY A 5 -13.09 11.69 -4.25
C GLY A 5 -14.55 11.58 -4.70
N ASP A 6 -15.46 12.10 -3.88
CA ASP A 6 -16.91 11.95 -4.11
C ASP A 6 -17.41 12.72 -5.33
N ALA A 7 -16.81 13.86 -5.65
CA ALA A 7 -17.18 14.67 -6.82
C ALA A 7 -17.02 13.90 -8.13
N ALA A 8 -15.92 13.14 -8.28
CA ALA A 8 -15.69 12.29 -9.45
C ALA A 8 -16.68 11.12 -9.53
N TRP A 9 -17.20 10.68 -8.38
CA TRP A 9 -18.13 9.56 -8.27
C TRP A 9 -19.60 9.97 -8.38
N ALA A 10 -19.92 11.27 -8.40
CA ALA A 10 -21.30 11.77 -8.42
C ALA A 10 -22.12 11.33 -9.64
N ARG A 11 -21.46 11.01 -10.77
CA ARG A 11 -22.10 10.55 -12.01
C ARG A 11 -21.97 9.04 -12.24
N VAL A 12 -21.38 8.31 -11.29
CA VAL A 12 -21.17 6.87 -11.39
C VAL A 12 -22.40 6.17 -10.80
N SER A 13 -22.96 5.20 -11.54
CA SER A 13 -24.17 4.47 -11.12
C SER A 13 -23.94 3.53 -9.92
N VAL A 14 -22.69 3.27 -9.57
CA VAL A 14 -22.28 2.38 -8.49
C VAL A 14 -21.76 3.18 -7.30
N SER A 15 -22.16 2.79 -6.08
CA SER A 15 -21.70 3.43 -4.85
C SER A 15 -20.18 3.29 -4.64
N ARG A 16 -19.50 4.43 -4.44
CA ARG A 16 -18.07 4.49 -4.08
C ARG A 16 -17.78 3.65 -2.83
N ALA A 17 -18.62 3.74 -1.81
CA ALA A 17 -18.49 2.98 -0.57
C ALA A 17 -18.61 1.46 -0.81
N ALA A 18 -19.54 1.03 -1.66
CA ALA A 18 -19.69 -0.39 -2.00
C ALA A 18 -18.46 -0.93 -2.75
N VAL A 19 -17.89 -0.12 -3.67
CA VAL A 19 -16.65 -0.48 -4.37
C VAL A 19 -15.46 -0.54 -3.40
N MET A 20 -15.32 0.44 -2.51
CA MET A 20 -14.28 0.43 -1.47
C MET A 20 -14.35 -0.83 -0.61
N LYS A 21 -15.55 -1.23 -0.16
CA LYS A 21 -15.75 -2.44 0.63
C LYS A 21 -15.27 -3.69 -0.12
N LYS A 22 -15.60 -3.82 -1.41
CA LYS A 22 -15.18 -4.95 -2.24
C LYS A 22 -13.65 -5.00 -2.41
N ILE A 23 -13.00 -3.85 -2.62
CA ILE A 23 -11.54 -3.77 -2.73
C ILE A 23 -10.87 -4.22 -1.43
N ILE A 24 -11.34 -3.73 -0.28
CA ILE A 24 -10.83 -4.12 1.04
C ILE A 24 -10.98 -5.64 1.25
N GLN A 25 -12.16 -6.18 0.94
CA GLN A 25 -12.40 -7.62 1.05
C GLN A 25 -11.46 -8.45 0.16
N ALA A 26 -11.28 -8.05 -1.10
CA ALA A 26 -10.40 -8.75 -2.03
C ALA A 26 -8.94 -8.70 -1.56
N THR A 27 -8.42 -7.52 -1.19
CA THR A 27 -7.03 -7.36 -0.72
C THR A 27 -6.71 -8.17 0.54
N ASN A 28 -7.71 -8.44 1.39
CA ASN A 28 -7.53 -9.29 2.56
C ASN A 28 -7.33 -10.77 2.22
N SER A 29 -7.83 -11.24 1.06
CA SER A 29 -7.72 -12.63 0.63
C SER A 29 -6.48 -12.95 -0.21
N TRP A 30 -5.74 -11.93 -0.65
CA TRP A 30 -4.60 -12.14 -1.54
C TRP A 30 -3.36 -12.63 -0.79
N ASP A 31 -2.69 -13.63 -1.36
CA ASP A 31 -1.42 -14.14 -0.87
C ASP A 31 -0.29 -13.11 -1.06
N LEU A 32 0.42 -12.80 0.02
CA LEU A 32 1.57 -11.89 0.00
C LEU A 32 2.82 -12.51 -0.64
N GLN A 33 2.91 -13.84 -0.74
CA GLN A 33 4.04 -14.53 -1.37
C GLN A 33 3.85 -14.71 -2.89
N ALA A 34 2.66 -14.39 -3.40
CA ALA A 34 2.38 -14.48 -4.83
C ALA A 34 3.30 -13.53 -5.62
N ARG A 35 4.24 -14.09 -6.37
CA ARG A 35 5.15 -13.32 -7.23
C ARG A 35 4.36 -12.58 -8.31
N ARG A 36 4.70 -11.31 -8.51
CA ARG A 36 4.14 -10.47 -9.56
C ARG A 36 5.23 -10.05 -10.54
N PHE A 37 5.04 -10.40 -11.82
CA PHE A 37 5.93 -9.99 -12.90
C PHE A 37 5.51 -8.60 -13.41
N ILE A 38 5.81 -7.57 -12.61
CA ILE A 38 5.51 -6.18 -12.95
C ILE A 38 6.81 -5.40 -12.94
N ASN A 39 7.07 -4.67 -14.02
CA ASN A 39 8.25 -3.82 -14.12
C ASN A 39 7.92 -2.40 -13.67
N TYR A 40 8.25 -2.09 -12.42
CA TYR A 40 8.08 -0.75 -11.88
C TYR A 40 9.28 0.13 -12.21
N ARG A 41 8.99 1.31 -12.79
CA ARG A 41 9.98 2.37 -12.99
C ARG A 41 9.98 3.41 -11.85
N SER A 42 8.92 3.42 -11.04
CA SER A 42 8.77 4.27 -9.86
C SER A 42 7.62 3.75 -8.99
N PHE A 43 7.72 3.94 -7.68
CA PHE A 43 6.67 3.72 -6.69
C PHE A 43 5.91 4.99 -6.30
N ARG A 44 6.31 6.18 -6.77
CA ARG A 44 5.62 7.46 -6.51
C ARG A 44 4.10 7.39 -6.72
N PRO A 45 3.57 6.75 -7.79
CA PRO A 45 2.11 6.61 -7.94
C PRO A 45 1.45 5.79 -6.83
N ILE A 46 2.11 4.73 -6.35
CA ILE A 46 1.62 3.89 -5.24
C ILE A 46 1.73 4.67 -3.92
N LEU A 47 2.88 5.28 -3.65
CA LEU A 47 3.15 6.02 -2.42
C LEU A 47 2.17 7.18 -2.21
N ARG A 48 1.77 7.88 -3.29
CA ARG A 48 0.78 8.97 -3.25
C ARG A 48 -0.60 8.54 -2.75
N LEU A 49 -0.93 7.24 -2.78
CA LEU A 49 -2.21 6.73 -2.27
C LEU A 49 -2.20 6.53 -0.75
N ILE A 50 -1.03 6.38 -0.12
CA ILE A 50 -0.90 6.12 1.32
C ILE A 50 -1.52 7.24 2.19
N PRO A 51 -1.33 8.55 1.91
CA PRO A 51 -1.92 9.61 2.73
C PRO A 51 -3.41 9.89 2.46
N MET A 52 -4.06 9.20 1.49
CA MET A 52 -5.45 9.46 1.10
C MET A 52 -6.46 8.87 2.10
N VAL A 53 -6.60 9.52 3.26
CA VAL A 53 -7.47 9.07 4.37
C VAL A 53 -8.95 9.00 4.02
N ASP A 54 -9.40 9.73 2.99
CA ASP A 54 -10.77 9.68 2.46
C ASP A 54 -11.03 8.44 1.57
N SER A 55 -9.97 7.69 1.25
CA SER A 55 -10.03 6.49 0.41
C SER A 55 -9.29 5.31 1.07
N PRO A 56 -9.82 4.75 2.17
CA PRO A 56 -9.18 3.66 2.91
C PRO A 56 -8.94 2.41 2.04
N ALA A 57 -9.78 2.16 1.04
CA ALA A 57 -9.55 1.08 0.09
C ALA A 57 -8.28 1.30 -0.77
N SER A 58 -8.03 2.55 -1.19
CA SER A 58 -6.81 2.90 -1.94
C SER A 58 -5.57 2.79 -1.07
N GLN A 59 -5.64 3.27 0.17
CA GLN A 59 -4.55 3.13 1.14
C GLN A 59 -4.21 1.66 1.38
N GLN A 60 -5.20 0.82 1.72
CA GLN A 60 -4.96 -0.59 2.00
C GLN A 60 -4.39 -1.32 0.78
N TRP A 61 -4.92 -1.04 -0.41
CA TRP A 61 -4.38 -1.60 -1.65
C TRP A 61 -2.91 -1.21 -1.87
N ALA A 62 -2.57 0.07 -1.68
CA ALA A 62 -1.21 0.56 -1.88
C ALA A 62 -0.23 -0.08 -0.90
N ILE A 63 -0.58 -0.13 0.39
CA ILE A 63 0.26 -0.74 1.42
C ILE A 63 0.39 -2.25 1.16
N TRP A 64 -0.71 -2.93 0.79
CA TRP A 64 -0.66 -4.36 0.42
C TRP A 64 0.28 -4.60 -0.77
N ALA A 65 0.24 -3.75 -1.81
CA ALA A 65 1.10 -3.89 -2.97
C ALA A 65 2.58 -3.77 -2.59
N LEU A 66 2.93 -2.81 -1.74
CA LEU A 66 4.29 -2.66 -1.22
C LEU A 66 4.71 -3.86 -0.36
N ALA A 67 3.81 -4.36 0.49
CA ALA A 67 4.07 -5.54 1.31
C ALA A 67 4.37 -6.77 0.45
N ASN A 68 3.56 -7.05 -0.56
CA ASN A 68 3.78 -8.16 -1.49
C ASN A 68 5.10 -8.02 -2.27
N LEU A 69 5.37 -6.84 -2.83
CA LEU A 69 6.59 -6.61 -3.62
C LEU A 69 7.84 -6.78 -2.74
N THR A 70 7.92 -6.08 -1.60
CA THR A 70 9.07 -6.19 -0.69
C THR A 70 9.22 -7.58 -0.09
N THR A 71 8.13 -8.34 0.08
CA THR A 71 8.21 -9.72 0.57
C THR A 71 8.76 -10.67 -0.48
N THR A 72 8.38 -10.48 -1.75
CA THR A 72 8.76 -11.39 -2.84
C THR A 72 10.15 -11.12 -3.41
N ASP A 73 10.63 -9.88 -3.33
CA ASP A 73 11.98 -9.47 -3.76
C ASP A 73 12.44 -8.19 -3.01
N LYS A 74 13.04 -8.40 -1.82
CA LYS A 74 13.55 -7.33 -0.96
C LYS A 74 14.60 -6.47 -1.67
N THR A 75 15.62 -7.13 -2.23
CA THR A 75 16.76 -6.48 -2.88
C THR A 75 16.32 -5.57 -4.02
N LYS A 76 15.31 -5.97 -4.79
CA LYS A 76 14.81 -5.14 -5.88
C LYS A 76 13.93 -3.99 -5.41
N TYR A 77 13.01 -4.23 -4.48
CA TYR A 77 11.91 -3.28 -4.23
C TYR A 77 12.08 -2.41 -2.99
N CYS A 78 12.78 -2.86 -1.94
CA CYS A 78 13.07 -2.02 -0.77
C CYS A 78 13.77 -0.69 -1.14
N PRO A 79 14.78 -0.65 -2.03
CA PRO A 79 15.40 0.61 -2.45
C PRO A 79 14.42 1.62 -3.03
N TYR A 80 13.45 1.19 -3.85
CA TYR A 80 12.43 2.09 -4.41
C TYR A 80 11.56 2.71 -3.32
N VAL A 81 11.15 1.91 -2.32
CA VAL A 81 10.34 2.43 -1.20
C VAL A 81 11.13 3.46 -0.41
N VAL A 82 12.39 3.18 -0.09
CA VAL A 82 13.24 4.08 0.71
C VAL A 82 13.56 5.36 -0.06
N HIS A 83 14.13 5.26 -1.26
CA HIS A 83 14.60 6.41 -2.04
C HIS A 83 13.49 7.34 -2.50
N GLU A 84 12.25 6.83 -2.62
CA GLU A 84 11.10 7.65 -3.01
C GLU A 84 10.27 8.15 -1.82
N GLY A 85 10.78 8.01 -0.58
CA GLY A 85 10.18 8.61 0.62
C GLY A 85 9.00 7.82 1.21
N GLY A 86 8.97 6.51 1.01
CA GLY A 86 7.90 5.65 1.51
C GLY A 86 7.94 5.35 3.00
N VAL A 87 9.14 5.35 3.63
CA VAL A 87 9.29 5.02 5.05
C VAL A 87 8.46 5.94 5.96
N PRO A 88 8.55 7.28 5.88
CA PRO A 88 7.74 8.16 6.74
C PRO A 88 6.23 7.98 6.54
N LEU A 89 5.79 7.67 5.31
CA LEU A 89 4.37 7.42 5.02
C LEU A 89 3.87 6.14 5.70
N LEU A 90 4.70 5.09 5.74
CA LEU A 90 4.38 3.82 6.39
C LEU A 90 4.38 3.96 7.91
N GLU A 91 5.35 4.68 8.48
CA GLU A 91 5.38 5.00 9.91
C GLU A 91 4.15 5.80 10.34
N GLN A 92 3.71 6.75 9.52
CA GLN A 92 2.46 7.48 9.77
C GLN A 92 1.26 6.53 9.82
N VAL A 93 1.16 5.56 8.90
CA VAL A 93 0.08 4.57 8.92
C VAL A 93 0.10 3.74 10.20
N VAL A 94 1.28 3.32 10.66
CA VAL A 94 1.43 2.53 11.90
C VAL A 94 0.92 3.30 13.13
N ASN A 95 1.18 4.61 13.18
CA ASN A 95 0.89 5.45 14.34
C ASN A 95 -0.51 6.14 14.30
N ASP A 96 -1.15 6.22 13.13
CA ASP A 96 -2.46 6.87 12.99
C ASP A 96 -3.60 5.98 13.53
N SER A 97 -4.44 6.55 14.41
CA SER A 97 -5.59 5.86 15.00
C SER A 97 -6.68 5.52 13.98
N ARG A 98 -6.75 6.27 12.87
CA ARG A 98 -7.69 6.03 11.75
C ARG A 98 -7.30 4.83 10.90
N SER A 99 -6.04 4.40 10.94
CA SER A 99 -5.58 3.21 10.23
C SER A 99 -6.26 1.95 10.77
N THR A 100 -6.66 1.06 9.87
CA THR A 100 -7.20 -0.24 10.29
C THR A 100 -6.08 -1.13 10.84
N LYS A 101 -6.43 -2.15 11.63
CA LYS A 101 -5.47 -3.16 12.10
C LYS A 101 -4.68 -3.75 10.94
N ARG A 102 -5.37 -4.08 9.83
CA ARG A 102 -4.74 -4.67 8.65
C ARG A 102 -3.76 -3.74 7.94
N MET A 103 -4.09 -2.45 7.83
CA MET A 103 -3.16 -1.46 7.26
C MET A 103 -1.86 -1.38 8.09
N ARG A 104 -1.98 -1.35 9.42
CA ARG A 104 -0.82 -1.33 10.33
C ARG A 104 0.01 -2.60 10.20
N GLU A 105 -0.62 -3.77 10.16
CA GLU A 105 0.07 -5.05 9.91
C GLU A 105 0.87 -5.03 8.61
N LEU A 106 0.24 -4.62 7.50
CA LEU A 106 0.90 -4.56 6.19
C LEU A 106 2.04 -3.53 6.17
N ALA A 107 1.84 -2.37 6.79
CA ALA A 107 2.89 -1.35 6.88
C ALA A 107 4.10 -1.86 7.68
N ASN A 108 3.86 -2.53 8.81
CA ASN A 108 4.92 -3.15 9.60
C ASN A 108 5.67 -4.25 8.82
N ILE A 109 5.00 -5.02 7.96
CA ILE A 109 5.67 -5.98 7.07
C ILE A 109 6.64 -5.27 6.13
N VAL A 110 6.22 -4.16 5.51
CA VAL A 110 7.10 -3.40 4.60
C VAL A 110 8.30 -2.84 5.37
N LEU A 111 8.07 -2.24 6.54
CA LEU A 111 9.14 -1.68 7.38
C LEU A 111 10.12 -2.75 7.84
N ALA A 112 9.63 -3.93 8.25
CA ALA A 112 10.47 -5.07 8.61
C ALA A 112 11.31 -5.56 7.41
N ASN A 113 10.69 -5.69 6.23
CA ASN A 113 11.41 -6.08 5.01
C ASN A 113 12.51 -5.07 4.63
N ILE A 114 12.29 -3.78 4.88
CA ILE A 114 13.30 -2.73 4.67
C ILE A 114 14.44 -2.87 5.68
N SER A 115 14.13 -3.07 6.97
CA SER A 115 15.13 -3.28 8.02
C SER A 115 16.00 -4.51 7.75
N ASP A 116 15.39 -5.62 7.32
CA ASP A 116 16.10 -6.84 6.93
C ASP A 116 17.04 -6.57 5.75
N TRP A 117 16.55 -5.87 4.72
CA TRP A 117 17.32 -5.54 3.53
C TRP A 117 18.51 -4.63 3.86
N ASP A 118 18.32 -3.59 4.67
CA ASP A 118 19.38 -2.66 5.06
C ASP A 118 20.52 -3.40 5.80
N SER A 119 20.15 -4.33 6.68
CA SER A 119 21.10 -5.19 7.42
C SER A 119 21.88 -6.16 6.53
N MET A 120 21.38 -6.50 5.34
CA MET A 120 22.10 -7.33 4.35
C MET A 120 23.08 -6.53 3.49
N THR A 121 22.95 -5.21 3.47
CA THR A 121 23.75 -4.31 2.62
C THR A 121 24.85 -3.57 3.37
N GLN A 122 24.91 -3.69 4.70
CA GLN A 122 26.01 -3.24 5.56
C GLN A 122 27.11 -4.29 5.64
#